data_AF-J5PDI3-F1
#
_entry.id   AF-J5PDI3-F1
#
_cell.length_a   1.000
_cell.length_b   1.000
_cell.length_c   1.000
_cell.angle_alpha   90.00
_cell.angle_beta   90.00
_cell.angle_gamma   90.00
#
_symmetry.space_group_name_H-M   'P 1'
#
loop_
_entity.id
_entity.type
_entity.pdbx_description
1 polymer ?
#
loop_
_entity_poly.entity_id
_entity_poly.type
_entity_poly.pdbx_seq_one_letter_code
_entity_poly.pdbx_strand_id
1 'polypeptide(L)'
;MANPSFAASKVGLANLWAKATISPDDHARAVSAARKLIANRARYEAVQAKTGVPWWWIACAHWRESSGDFAGVLHNGEKIIGTGRKTRLEPPNRGPFSTWEAAAIDALTMPGKQLDKITDWSIPRALYQWERFNGTGYIARGVNSPYLFAATSLQQRGKYIADGKWSSTAWDEQLGTVAIAKALVELDPHALDLPSGPSPVIEIGAATGAVVAATAAGVPSPIVVGAAVVVLVILAANVRRLFEGKAMFSAIFANWKTSTAGGAGILGAVIDILVQINTGSFDLGRLMTDATVIATALGLFAASDAPKAAAK
;
A
#
# COMPACT_ATOMS: atom_id res chain seq x y z
N MET A 1 36.17 1.38 11.68
CA MET A 1 36.13 1.15 10.21
C MET A 1 35.05 2.04 9.62
N ALA A 2 35.30 2.71 8.51
CA ALA A 2 34.25 3.47 7.82
C ALA A 2 33.17 2.50 7.31
N ASN A 3 31.91 2.92 7.34
CA ASN A 3 30.83 2.11 6.77
C ASN A 3 31.06 1.91 5.27
N PRO A 4 30.87 0.70 4.74
CA PRO A 4 31.02 0.44 3.32
C PRO A 4 30.04 1.31 2.50
N SER A 5 30.51 1.78 1.35
CA SER A 5 29.66 2.50 0.40
C SER A 5 28.60 1.56 -0.18
N PHE A 6 27.49 2.10 -0.68
CA PHE A 6 26.48 1.31 -1.37
C PHE A 6 27.09 0.48 -2.52
N ALA A 7 28.00 1.07 -3.30
CA ALA A 7 28.66 0.39 -4.42
C ALA A 7 29.39 -0.87 -3.96
N ALA A 8 30.11 -0.81 -2.83
CA ALA A 8 30.80 -1.95 -2.25
C ALA A 8 29.84 -3.01 -1.68
N SER A 9 28.69 -2.59 -1.12
CA SER A 9 27.72 -3.51 -0.50
C SER A 9 26.71 -4.12 -1.48
N LYS A 10 26.51 -3.53 -2.67
CA LYS A 10 25.41 -3.84 -3.60
C LYS A 10 25.27 -5.33 -3.91
N VAL A 11 26.37 -5.99 -4.30
CA VAL A 11 26.35 -7.42 -4.66
C VAL A 11 26.03 -8.29 -3.44
N GLY A 12 26.64 -8.01 -2.29
CA GLY A 12 26.39 -8.73 -1.05
C GLY A 12 24.94 -8.63 -0.62
N LEU A 13 24.35 -7.42 -0.67
CA LEU A 13 22.95 -7.18 -0.31
C LEU A 13 21.98 -7.86 -1.28
N ALA A 14 22.27 -7.87 -2.58
CA ALA A 14 21.50 -8.63 -3.57
C ALA A 14 21.48 -10.13 -3.24
N ASN A 15 22.65 -10.69 -2.91
CA ASN A 15 22.80 -12.10 -2.55
C ASN A 15 22.06 -12.43 -1.24
N LEU A 16 22.12 -11.55 -0.24
CA LEU A 16 21.39 -11.73 1.01
C LEU A 16 19.87 -11.71 0.77
N TRP A 17 19.37 -10.78 -0.03
CA TRP A 17 17.95 -10.76 -0.41
C TRP A 17 17.52 -12.05 -1.12
N ALA A 18 18.31 -12.53 -2.08
CA ALA A 18 18.00 -13.74 -2.83
C ALA A 18 17.95 -14.99 -1.93
N LYS A 19 18.85 -15.08 -0.94
CA LYS A 19 18.92 -16.21 0.00
C LYS A 19 17.89 -16.14 1.14
N ALA A 20 17.50 -14.93 1.54
CA ALA A 20 16.56 -14.76 2.65
C ALA A 20 15.19 -15.34 2.32
N THR A 21 14.72 -16.22 3.20
CA THR A 21 13.35 -16.74 3.25
C THR A 21 12.75 -16.40 4.61
N ILE A 22 11.44 -16.20 4.66
CA ILE A 22 10.75 -16.01 5.95
C ILE A 22 10.87 -17.32 6.74
N SER A 23 11.16 -17.24 8.04
CA SER A 23 11.15 -18.42 8.90
C SER A 23 9.75 -19.04 8.91
N PRO A 24 9.58 -20.38 8.81
CA PRO A 24 8.27 -21.02 8.84
C PRO A 24 7.43 -20.60 10.06
N ASP A 25 8.06 -20.52 11.24
CA ASP A 25 7.38 -20.17 12.50
C ASP A 25 6.88 -18.72 12.54
N ASP A 26 7.52 -17.84 11.77
CA ASP A 26 7.16 -16.42 11.70
C ASP A 26 6.30 -16.07 10.48
N HIS A 27 6.08 -17.02 9.56
CA HIS A 27 5.40 -16.76 8.28
C HIS A 27 4.04 -16.09 8.46
N ALA A 28 3.19 -16.67 9.32
CA ALA A 28 1.86 -16.12 9.61
C ALA A 28 1.92 -14.72 10.22
N ARG A 29 2.90 -14.45 11.09
CA ARG A 29 3.15 -13.12 11.68
C ARG A 29 3.57 -12.12 10.60
N ALA A 30 4.48 -12.50 9.71
CA ALA A 30 4.95 -11.66 8.63
C ALA A 30 3.84 -11.32 7.63
N VAL A 31 3.01 -12.30 7.25
CA VAL A 31 1.84 -12.08 6.38
C VAL A 31 0.81 -11.17 7.05
N SER A 32 0.53 -11.37 8.35
CA SER A 32 -0.38 -10.50 9.10
C SER A 32 0.12 -9.05 9.15
N ALA A 33 1.41 -8.87 9.41
CA ALA A 33 2.06 -7.57 9.37
C ALA A 33 1.92 -6.91 7.99
N ALA A 34 2.26 -7.63 6.93
CA ALA A 34 2.16 -7.17 5.55
C ALA A 34 0.72 -6.75 5.19
N ARG A 35 -0.30 -7.52 5.58
CA ARG A 35 -1.72 -7.14 5.39
C ARG A 35 -2.08 -5.84 6.10
N LYS A 36 -1.65 -5.66 7.35
CA LYS A 36 -1.87 -4.42 8.10
C LYS A 36 -1.23 -3.22 7.38
N LEU A 37 -0.04 -3.40 6.82
CA LEU A 37 0.66 -2.36 6.07
C LEU A 37 -0.05 -2.04 4.75
N ILE A 38 -0.47 -3.05 3.98
CA ILE A 38 -1.24 -2.87 2.74
C ILE A 38 -2.55 -2.15 3.00
N ALA A 39 -3.27 -2.48 4.09
CA ALA A 39 -4.50 -1.80 4.48
C ALA A 39 -4.31 -0.29 4.74
N ASN A 40 -3.07 0.15 5.00
CA ASN A 40 -2.72 1.56 5.20
C ASN A 40 -1.87 2.14 4.07
N ARG A 41 -1.79 1.46 2.91
CA ARG A 41 -0.95 1.84 1.77
C ARG A 41 -1.10 3.30 1.34
N ALA A 42 -2.32 3.81 1.29
CA ALA A 42 -2.60 5.19 0.89
C ALA A 42 -1.84 6.23 1.76
N ARG A 43 -1.67 5.96 3.06
CA ARG A 43 -0.91 6.84 3.97
C ARG A 43 0.58 6.84 3.64
N TYR A 44 1.13 5.66 3.34
CA TYR A 44 2.52 5.53 2.91
C TYR A 44 2.75 6.15 1.54
N GLU A 45 1.81 6.00 0.61
CA GLU A 45 1.88 6.62 -0.72
C GLU A 45 1.79 8.15 -0.65
N ALA A 46 1.04 8.72 0.29
CA ALA A 46 1.05 10.16 0.53
C ALA A 46 2.45 10.68 0.93
N VAL A 47 3.19 9.92 1.75
CA VAL A 47 4.58 10.25 2.11
C VAL A 47 5.53 10.02 0.93
N GLN A 48 5.34 8.92 0.18
CA GLN A 48 6.09 8.66 -1.06
C GLN A 48 5.95 9.82 -2.04
N ALA A 49 4.74 10.35 -2.24
CA ALA A 49 4.51 11.46 -3.16
C ALA A 49 5.27 12.75 -2.78
N LYS A 50 5.60 12.93 -1.49
CA LYS A 50 6.35 14.09 -0.99
C LYS A 50 7.86 13.87 -0.91
N THR A 51 8.31 12.62 -0.85
CA THR A 51 9.71 12.29 -0.55
C THR A 51 10.38 11.46 -1.64
N GLY A 52 9.64 10.85 -2.56
CA GLY A 52 10.17 9.88 -3.53
C GLY A 52 10.56 8.52 -2.91
N VAL A 53 10.47 8.35 -1.59
CA VAL A 53 10.77 7.08 -0.90
C VAL A 53 9.60 6.11 -1.11
N PRO A 54 9.83 4.89 -1.64
CA PRO A 54 8.76 3.95 -1.93
C PRO A 54 7.91 3.59 -0.70
N TRP A 55 6.60 3.49 -0.89
CA TRP A 55 5.63 3.20 0.16
C TRP A 55 5.99 1.91 0.92
N TRP A 56 6.44 0.88 0.21
CA TRP A 56 6.81 -0.40 0.79
C TRP A 56 8.06 -0.27 1.66
N TRP A 57 9.00 0.61 1.28
CA TRP A 57 10.18 0.89 2.08
C TRP A 57 9.80 1.55 3.40
N ILE A 58 8.93 2.58 3.32
CA ILE A 58 8.42 3.34 4.47
C ILE A 58 7.63 2.40 5.39
N ALA A 59 6.76 1.56 4.83
CA ALA A 59 5.90 0.65 5.58
C ALA A 59 6.71 -0.38 6.39
N CYS A 60 7.75 -0.98 5.79
CA CYS A 60 8.63 -1.90 6.50
C CYS A 60 9.42 -1.20 7.62
N ALA A 61 9.92 0.02 7.39
CA ALA A 61 10.58 0.82 8.42
C ALA A 61 9.60 1.16 9.55
N HIS A 62 8.39 1.63 9.23
CA HIS A 62 7.36 1.95 10.19
C HIS A 62 6.98 0.75 11.07
N TRP A 63 6.97 -0.46 10.51
CA TRP A 63 6.79 -1.66 11.31
C TRP A 63 7.90 -1.84 12.35
N ARG A 64 9.17 -1.63 11.97
CA ARG A 64 10.29 -1.75 12.90
C ARG A 64 10.28 -0.70 14.00
N GLU A 65 9.82 0.51 13.69
CA GLU A 65 9.78 1.60 14.66
C GLU A 65 8.59 1.51 15.61
N SER A 66 7.41 1.10 15.13
CA SER A 66 6.17 1.19 15.93
C SER A 66 5.15 0.08 15.66
N SER A 67 5.52 -1.00 14.98
CA SER A 67 4.59 -2.08 14.57
C SER A 67 3.40 -1.55 13.74
N GLY A 68 3.65 -0.50 12.95
CA GLY A 68 2.63 0.17 12.13
C GLY A 68 1.59 0.93 12.96
N ASP A 69 1.96 1.40 14.15
CA ASP A 69 1.12 2.28 14.97
C ASP A 69 1.38 3.74 14.58
N PHE A 70 0.37 4.36 13.97
CA PHE A 70 0.42 5.74 13.50
C PHE A 70 0.41 6.79 14.62
N ALA A 71 0.30 6.39 15.89
CA ALA A 71 0.60 7.27 17.01
C ALA A 71 2.12 7.44 17.23
N GLY A 72 2.93 6.47 16.78
CA GLY A 72 4.39 6.44 16.90
C GLY A 72 5.09 7.13 15.73
N VAL A 73 6.04 8.01 16.01
CA VAL A 73 6.82 8.68 14.95
C VAL A 73 7.75 7.70 14.23
N LEU A 74 7.98 7.91 12.93
CA LEU A 74 8.89 7.09 12.11
C LEU A 74 10.36 7.24 12.53
N HIS A 75 10.71 8.23 13.37
CA HIS A 75 12.08 8.43 13.81
C HIS A 75 12.57 7.32 14.75
N ASN A 76 11.71 6.92 15.71
CA ASN A 76 12.09 6.07 16.84
C ASN A 76 10.89 5.43 17.57
N GLY A 77 9.69 5.50 16.99
CA GLY A 77 8.48 4.89 17.54
C GLY A 77 7.80 5.63 18.70
N GLU A 78 8.33 6.77 19.17
CA GLU A 78 7.76 7.49 20.31
C GLU A 78 6.32 7.97 20.00
N LYS A 79 5.37 7.64 20.88
CA LYS A 79 3.93 7.90 20.66
C LYS A 79 3.55 9.34 20.99
N ILE A 80 3.82 10.26 20.07
CA ILE A 80 3.62 11.71 20.26
C ILE A 80 2.74 12.40 19.22
N ILE A 81 2.29 11.70 18.17
CA ILE A 81 1.44 12.30 17.13
C ILE A 81 0.15 12.87 17.75
N GLY A 82 -0.14 14.13 17.46
CA GLY A 82 -1.32 14.84 17.97
C GLY A 82 -1.24 15.28 19.44
N THR A 83 -0.15 14.99 20.16
CA THR A 83 -0.02 15.32 21.59
C THR A 83 0.54 16.72 21.88
N GLY A 84 1.04 17.42 20.85
CA GLY A 84 1.75 18.70 21.02
C GLY A 84 3.16 18.56 21.61
N ARG A 85 3.63 17.34 21.89
CA ARG A 85 4.98 17.05 22.39
C ARG A 85 5.99 16.88 21.25
N LYS A 86 7.26 17.11 21.56
CA LYS A 86 8.41 16.79 20.69
C LYS A 86 9.02 15.44 21.08
N THR A 87 9.83 14.85 20.19
CA THR A 87 10.58 13.63 20.51
C THR A 87 11.55 13.88 21.67
N ARG A 88 11.62 12.93 22.60
CA ARG A 88 12.62 12.87 23.67
C ARG A 88 13.68 11.80 23.41
N LEU A 89 13.30 10.74 22.69
CA LEU A 89 14.24 9.73 22.21
C LEU A 89 15.03 10.28 21.02
N GLU A 90 16.19 9.69 20.74
CA GLU A 90 17.03 10.08 19.60
C GLU A 90 16.30 9.83 18.27
N PRO A 91 16.28 10.79 17.33
CA PRO A 91 16.73 12.18 17.46
C PRO A 91 15.77 13.03 18.32
N PRO A 92 16.27 13.79 19.32
CA PRO A 92 15.42 14.58 20.19
C PRO A 92 14.94 15.86 19.49
N ASN A 93 13.94 16.50 20.09
CA ASN A 93 13.43 17.82 19.70
C ASN A 93 12.81 17.90 18.29
N ARG A 94 12.33 16.79 17.73
CA ARG A 94 11.55 16.76 16.47
C ARG A 94 10.07 17.00 16.76
N GLY A 95 9.38 17.70 15.86
CA GLY A 95 7.97 18.06 16.01
C GLY A 95 7.75 19.39 16.76
N PRO A 96 6.57 19.61 17.38
CA PRO A 96 5.45 18.66 17.47
C PRO A 96 4.81 18.37 16.12
N PHE A 97 4.21 17.19 15.99
CA PHE A 97 3.55 16.76 14.76
C PHE A 97 2.06 16.54 15.01
N SER A 98 1.22 17.14 14.17
CA SER A 98 -0.24 16.94 14.18
C SER A 98 -0.64 15.65 13.45
N THR A 99 0.15 15.21 12.46
CA THR A 99 -0.09 13.98 11.69
C THR A 99 1.16 13.11 11.63
N TRP A 100 0.95 11.82 11.42
CA TRP A 100 2.04 10.87 11.25
C TRP A 100 2.84 11.13 9.97
N GLU A 101 2.16 11.54 8.90
CA GLU A 101 2.75 11.85 7.60
C GLU A 101 3.77 12.99 7.73
N ALA A 102 3.45 14.03 8.51
CA ALA A 102 4.39 15.12 8.78
C ALA A 102 5.64 14.62 9.52
N ALA A 103 5.47 13.75 10.52
CA ALA A 103 6.59 13.13 11.22
C ALA A 103 7.42 12.20 10.31
N ALA A 104 6.76 11.44 9.44
CA ALA A 104 7.43 10.54 8.51
C ALA A 104 8.25 11.30 7.46
N ILE A 105 7.69 12.36 6.87
CA ILE A 105 8.42 13.25 5.93
C ILE A 105 9.64 13.84 6.64
N ASP A 106 9.47 14.31 7.87
CA ASP A 106 10.57 14.84 8.69
C ASP A 106 11.68 13.79 8.91
N ALA A 107 11.32 12.56 9.30
CA ALA A 107 12.28 11.47 9.53
C ALA A 107 13.08 11.08 8.27
N LEU A 108 12.42 11.11 7.10
CA LEU A 108 13.03 10.72 5.83
C LEU A 108 13.95 11.81 5.27
N THR A 109 13.62 13.09 5.50
CA THR A 109 14.32 14.25 4.92
C THR A 109 15.35 14.88 5.85
N MET A 110 15.35 14.54 7.15
CA MET A 110 16.22 15.18 8.13
C MET A 110 17.72 15.05 7.79
N PRO A 111 18.56 16.00 8.25
CA PRO A 111 20.01 15.89 8.14
C PRO A 111 20.53 14.53 8.66
N GLY A 112 21.45 13.93 7.91
CA GLY A 112 21.99 12.59 8.18
C GLY A 112 21.18 11.44 7.57
N LYS A 113 19.88 11.62 7.29
CA LYS A 113 19.04 10.65 6.57
C LYS A 113 18.96 11.01 5.08
N GLN A 114 18.28 12.11 4.73
CA GLN A 114 18.15 12.64 3.36
C GLN A 114 17.77 11.58 2.31
N LEU A 115 16.82 10.71 2.64
CA LEU A 115 16.36 9.64 1.74
C LEU A 115 15.62 10.20 0.51
N ASP A 116 15.12 11.43 0.60
CA ASP A 116 14.47 12.16 -0.48
C ASP A 116 15.38 12.47 -1.67
N LYS A 117 16.70 12.38 -1.46
CA LYS A 117 17.71 12.59 -2.50
C LYS A 117 18.04 11.33 -3.28
N ILE A 118 17.40 10.20 -2.97
CA ILE A 118 17.70 8.89 -3.56
C ILE A 118 16.69 8.56 -4.64
N THR A 119 17.20 8.30 -5.84
CA THR A 119 16.40 7.94 -7.01
C THR A 119 16.45 6.45 -7.34
N ASP A 120 17.57 5.79 -7.06
CA ASP A 120 17.71 4.32 -7.14
C ASP A 120 17.03 3.70 -5.93
N TRP A 121 15.98 2.92 -6.14
CA TRP A 121 15.31 2.15 -5.09
C TRP A 121 15.36 0.65 -5.35
N SER A 122 16.37 0.19 -6.10
CA SER A 122 16.63 -1.24 -6.25
C SER A 122 16.68 -1.93 -4.88
N ILE A 123 16.29 -3.21 -4.84
CA ILE A 123 16.25 -3.98 -3.59
C ILE A 123 17.56 -3.88 -2.77
N PRO A 124 18.76 -4.00 -3.36
CA PRO A 124 20.00 -3.82 -2.59
C PRO A 124 20.12 -2.42 -1.99
N ARG A 125 19.63 -1.38 -2.67
CA ARG A 125 19.64 -0.01 -2.14
C ARG A 125 18.67 0.12 -0.98
N ALA A 126 17.48 -0.44 -1.09
CA ALA A 126 16.51 -0.45 -0.01
C ALA A 126 17.05 -1.10 1.28
N LEU A 127 17.70 -2.27 1.16
CA LEU A 127 18.37 -2.93 2.28
C LEU A 127 19.48 -2.05 2.87
N TYR A 128 20.32 -1.48 2.01
CA TYR A 128 21.38 -0.55 2.44
C TYR A 128 20.81 0.65 3.22
N GLN A 129 19.67 1.18 2.77
CA GLN A 129 19.04 2.32 3.41
C GLN A 129 18.29 1.95 4.69
N TRP A 130 17.68 0.78 4.82
CA TRP A 130 17.13 0.32 6.10
C TRP A 130 18.23 0.16 7.15
N GLU A 131 19.39 -0.38 6.76
CA GLU A 131 20.55 -0.51 7.67
C GLU A 131 21.02 0.87 8.14
N ARG A 132 21.11 1.85 7.24
CA ARG A 132 21.49 3.23 7.60
C ARG A 132 20.38 3.97 8.36
N PHE A 133 19.12 3.63 8.13
CA PHE A 133 17.99 4.23 8.83
C PHE A 133 17.98 3.82 10.30
N ASN A 134 18.16 2.53 10.59
CA ASN A 134 18.36 2.02 11.94
C ASN A 134 19.69 2.48 12.55
N GLY A 135 20.78 2.34 11.79
CA GLY A 135 22.16 2.56 12.25
C GLY A 135 23.05 1.36 11.91
N THR A 136 24.29 1.65 11.53
CA THR A 136 25.23 0.69 10.91
C THR A 136 26.08 -0.09 11.92
N GLY A 137 25.66 -0.16 13.18
CA GLY A 137 26.45 -0.78 14.26
C GLY A 137 26.72 -2.27 14.00
N TYR A 138 25.82 -2.95 13.30
CA TYR A 138 25.92 -4.38 13.00
C TYR A 138 27.00 -4.68 11.95
N ILE A 139 27.22 -3.77 10.99
CA ILE A 139 28.27 -3.92 9.96
C ILE A 139 29.65 -4.08 10.61
N ALA A 140 29.95 -3.25 11.60
CA ALA A 140 31.23 -3.29 12.32
C ALA A 140 31.43 -4.58 13.15
N ARG A 141 30.34 -5.32 13.41
CA ARG A 141 30.37 -6.61 14.10
C ARG A 141 30.42 -7.81 13.16
N GLY A 142 30.28 -7.60 11.85
CA GLY A 142 30.27 -8.67 10.86
C GLY A 142 29.05 -9.60 10.98
N VAL A 143 27.94 -9.11 11.55
CA VAL A 143 26.69 -9.88 11.65
C VAL A 143 25.60 -9.27 10.78
N ASN A 144 24.64 -10.10 10.39
CA ASN A 144 23.40 -9.62 9.77
C ASN A 144 22.59 -8.84 10.80
N SER A 145 22.20 -7.62 10.46
CA SER A 145 21.37 -6.78 11.32
C SER A 145 20.00 -7.43 11.57
N PRO A 146 19.60 -7.61 12.84
CA PRO A 146 18.25 -8.05 13.16
C PRO A 146 17.18 -7.07 12.67
N TYR A 147 17.51 -5.78 12.46
CA TYR A 147 16.59 -4.81 11.85
C TYR A 147 16.13 -5.26 10.47
N LEU A 148 17.05 -5.83 9.68
CA LEU A 148 16.77 -6.33 8.35
C LEU A 148 16.27 -7.77 8.39
N PHE A 149 17.00 -8.65 9.06
CA PHE A 149 16.92 -10.09 8.84
C PHE A 149 16.24 -10.88 9.97
N ALA A 150 15.73 -10.23 11.02
CA ALA A 150 14.94 -10.96 12.01
C ALA A 150 13.72 -11.62 11.36
N ALA A 151 13.33 -12.79 11.87
CA ALA A 151 12.31 -13.68 11.30
C ALA A 151 12.62 -14.20 9.87
N THR A 152 13.89 -14.23 9.48
CA THR A 152 14.34 -14.87 8.23
C THR A 152 15.33 -15.99 8.51
N SER A 153 15.55 -16.84 7.50
CA SER A 153 16.61 -17.87 7.51
C SER A 153 18.04 -17.33 7.68
N LEU A 154 18.23 -16.01 7.60
CA LEU A 154 19.52 -15.34 7.77
C LEU A 154 19.67 -14.65 9.13
N GLN A 155 18.70 -14.78 10.04
CA GLN A 155 18.80 -14.24 11.38
C GLN A 155 19.91 -14.96 12.18
N GLN A 156 20.64 -14.18 12.98
CA GLN A 156 21.69 -14.67 13.85
C GLN A 156 21.50 -14.05 15.25
N ARG A 157 22.12 -14.66 16.27
CA ARG A 157 22.25 -14.02 17.59
C ARG A 157 23.18 -12.82 17.48
N GLY A 158 22.90 -11.78 18.27
CA GLY A 158 23.65 -10.53 18.23
C GLY A 158 22.73 -9.34 18.03
N LYS A 159 22.49 -8.56 19.08
CA LYS A 159 21.59 -7.40 19.05
C LYS A 159 22.08 -6.28 19.96
N TYR A 160 21.90 -5.03 19.53
CA TYR A 160 21.92 -3.90 20.45
C TYR A 160 20.58 -3.86 21.22
N ILE A 161 20.63 -4.18 22.51
CA ILE A 161 19.44 -4.25 23.38
C ILE A 161 19.04 -2.89 23.97
N ALA A 162 19.95 -1.92 23.88
CA ALA A 162 19.72 -0.50 24.11
C ALA A 162 20.83 0.28 23.37
N ASP A 163 20.73 1.61 23.37
CA ASP A 163 21.72 2.48 22.73
C ASP A 163 23.14 2.17 23.25
N GLY A 164 24.00 1.79 22.32
CA GLY A 164 25.38 1.38 22.59
C GLY A 164 25.56 0.04 23.33
N LYS A 165 24.48 -0.58 23.83
CA LYS A 165 24.54 -1.84 24.61
C LYS A 165 24.39 -3.07 23.73
N TRP A 166 25.52 -3.62 23.30
CA TRP A 166 25.57 -4.86 22.53
C TRP A 166 25.42 -6.12 23.40
N SER A 167 24.64 -7.08 22.92
CA SER A 167 24.64 -8.46 23.40
C SER A 167 24.91 -9.42 22.24
N SER A 168 25.91 -10.29 22.36
CA SER A 168 26.24 -11.30 21.34
C SER A 168 25.25 -12.48 21.31
N THR A 169 24.46 -12.67 22.37
CA THR A 169 23.57 -13.82 22.53
C THR A 169 22.09 -13.47 22.35
N ALA A 170 21.74 -12.19 22.39
CA ALA A 170 20.36 -11.74 22.23
C ALA A 170 19.77 -12.18 20.88
N TRP A 171 18.52 -12.59 20.92
CA TRP A 171 17.69 -12.90 19.76
C TRP A 171 16.68 -11.76 19.56
N ASP A 172 16.33 -11.46 18.32
CA ASP A 172 15.28 -10.48 18.03
C ASP A 172 13.97 -11.21 17.77
N GLU A 173 12.98 -10.96 18.61
CA GLU A 173 11.64 -11.54 18.50
C GLU A 173 10.74 -10.74 17.55
N GLN A 174 11.20 -9.57 17.10
CA GLN A 174 10.49 -8.74 16.13
C GLN A 174 10.71 -9.24 14.70
N LEU A 175 9.79 -8.87 13.80
CA LEU A 175 9.96 -9.12 12.37
C LEU A 175 10.97 -8.12 11.78
N GLY A 176 11.91 -8.61 10.96
CA GLY A 176 12.83 -7.80 10.17
C GLY A 176 12.14 -7.15 8.95
N THR A 177 12.71 -6.05 8.44
CA THR A 177 12.19 -5.41 7.22
C THR A 177 12.19 -6.36 6.01
N VAL A 178 13.18 -7.25 5.90
CA VAL A 178 13.25 -8.24 4.82
C VAL A 178 12.14 -9.28 4.93
N ALA A 179 11.82 -9.77 6.14
CA ALA A 179 10.72 -10.71 6.35
C ALA A 179 9.38 -10.10 5.92
N ILE A 180 9.14 -8.84 6.29
CA ILE A 180 7.92 -8.10 5.94
C ILE A 180 7.87 -7.83 4.43
N ALA A 181 8.98 -7.40 3.83
CA ALA A 181 9.06 -7.12 2.39
C ALA A 181 8.83 -8.39 1.56
N LYS A 182 9.34 -9.55 2.00
CA LYS A 182 9.04 -10.85 1.38
C LYS A 182 7.55 -11.18 1.47
N ALA A 183 6.94 -10.97 2.63
CA ALA A 183 5.50 -11.18 2.80
C ALA A 183 4.65 -10.22 1.96
N LEU A 184 5.11 -8.97 1.72
CA LEU A 184 4.47 -8.06 0.77
C LEU A 184 4.49 -8.63 -0.66
N VAL A 185 5.64 -9.15 -1.11
CA VAL A 185 5.77 -9.80 -2.43
C VAL A 185 4.90 -11.04 -2.56
N GLU A 186 4.77 -11.84 -1.50
CA GLU A 186 3.88 -13.02 -1.49
C GLU A 186 2.41 -12.64 -1.64
N LEU A 187 1.98 -11.49 -1.08
CA LEU A 187 0.61 -11.00 -1.17
C LEU A 187 0.34 -10.23 -2.48
N ASP A 188 1.33 -9.54 -3.00
CA ASP A 188 1.29 -8.78 -4.25
C ASP A 188 2.70 -8.82 -4.89
N PRO A 189 2.91 -9.62 -5.96
CA PRO A 189 4.20 -9.75 -6.63
C PRO A 189 4.78 -8.42 -7.14
N HIS A 190 3.94 -7.40 -7.32
CA HIS A 190 4.31 -6.06 -7.77
C HIS A 190 4.46 -5.06 -6.62
N ALA A 191 4.34 -5.48 -5.35
CA ALA A 191 4.38 -4.59 -4.19
C ALA A 191 5.67 -3.78 -4.09
N LEU A 192 6.78 -4.35 -4.56
CA LEU A 192 8.13 -3.76 -4.49
C LEU A 192 8.55 -3.13 -5.82
N ASP A 193 7.67 -3.09 -6.81
CA ASP A 193 7.95 -2.42 -8.07
C ASP A 193 8.25 -0.94 -7.81
N LEU A 194 9.22 -0.43 -8.55
CA LEU A 194 9.53 0.99 -8.52
C LEU A 194 8.39 1.74 -9.20
N PRO A 195 7.96 2.89 -8.66
CA PRO A 195 7.00 3.73 -9.36
C PRO A 195 7.57 4.06 -10.75
N SER A 196 6.96 3.48 -11.79
CA SER A 196 7.30 3.74 -13.17
C SER A 196 6.80 5.14 -13.52
N GLY A 197 7.64 6.16 -13.31
CA GLY A 197 7.23 7.56 -13.43
C GLY A 197 6.13 7.92 -12.42
N PRO A 198 5.53 9.12 -12.51
CA PRO A 198 4.43 9.46 -11.63
C PRO A 198 3.34 8.39 -11.75
N SER A 199 3.10 7.63 -10.68
CA SER A 199 1.78 7.02 -10.48
C SER A 199 0.78 8.13 -10.79
N PRO A 200 -0.20 7.92 -11.68
CA PRO A 200 -1.17 8.95 -11.98
C PRO A 200 -1.73 9.39 -10.64
N VAL A 201 -1.46 10.65 -10.28
CA VAL A 201 -2.15 11.30 -9.18
C VAL A 201 -3.61 11.13 -9.56
N ILE A 202 -4.34 10.29 -8.83
CA ILE A 202 -5.77 10.20 -9.05
C ILE A 202 -6.31 11.50 -8.47
N GLU A 203 -6.26 12.57 -9.26
CA GLU A 203 -7.07 13.76 -9.03
C GLU A 203 -8.52 13.37 -9.30
N ILE A 204 -9.11 12.59 -8.39
CA ILE A 204 -10.55 12.32 -8.38
C ILE A 204 -11.29 13.66 -8.38
N GLY A 205 -10.74 14.68 -7.70
CA GLY A 205 -11.30 16.03 -7.62
C GLY A 205 -11.38 16.76 -8.97
N ALA A 206 -10.39 16.62 -9.87
CA ALA A 206 -10.44 17.25 -11.18
C ALA A 206 -11.44 16.54 -12.12
N ALA A 207 -11.48 15.20 -12.07
CA ALA A 207 -12.40 14.40 -12.88
C ALA A 207 -13.86 14.53 -12.41
N THR A 208 -14.13 14.54 -11.11
CA THR A 208 -15.48 14.84 -10.57
C THR A 208 -15.87 16.30 -10.80
N GLY A 209 -14.94 17.24 -10.63
CA GLY A 209 -15.17 18.66 -10.93
C GLY A 209 -15.58 18.90 -12.39
N ALA A 210 -14.93 18.23 -13.35
CA ALA A 210 -15.27 18.33 -14.77
C ALA A 210 -16.65 17.74 -15.11
N VAL A 211 -17.02 16.61 -14.49
CA VAL A 211 -18.35 15.99 -14.69
C VAL A 211 -19.47 16.84 -14.08
N VAL A 212 -19.25 17.39 -12.88
CA VAL A 212 -20.20 18.31 -12.22
C VAL A 212 -20.34 19.61 -13.01
N ALA A 213 -19.24 20.19 -13.50
CA ALA A 213 -19.25 21.39 -14.32
C ALA A 213 -19.93 21.18 -15.69
N ALA A 214 -19.70 20.05 -16.35
CA ALA A 214 -20.35 19.73 -17.63
C ALA A 214 -21.86 19.48 -17.48
N THR A 215 -22.29 18.89 -16.36
CA THR A 215 -23.71 18.70 -16.03
C THR A 215 -24.38 20.04 -15.71
N ALA A 216 -23.71 20.91 -14.95
CA ALA A 216 -24.18 22.27 -14.67
C ALA A 216 -24.23 23.17 -15.92
N ALA A 217 -23.37 22.91 -16.91
CA ALA A 217 -23.31 23.65 -18.17
C ALA A 217 -24.29 23.14 -19.25
N GLY A 218 -25.15 22.16 -18.95
CA GLY A 218 -26.16 21.67 -19.89
C GLY A 218 -25.58 20.93 -21.11
N VAL A 219 -24.36 20.39 -20.99
CA VAL A 219 -23.72 19.61 -22.05
C VAL A 219 -24.57 18.36 -22.34
N PRO A 220 -24.86 18.02 -23.61
CA PRO A 220 -25.70 16.89 -23.95
C PRO A 220 -25.24 15.58 -23.27
N SER A 221 -26.20 14.87 -22.66
CA SER A 221 -26.02 13.62 -21.91
C SER A 221 -25.01 12.62 -22.50
N PRO A 222 -24.90 12.39 -23.82
CA PRO A 222 -23.90 11.44 -24.37
C PRO A 222 -22.43 11.81 -24.08
N ILE A 223 -22.08 13.10 -23.92
CA ILE A 223 -20.69 13.51 -23.65
C ILE A 223 -20.34 13.32 -22.16
N VAL A 224 -21.29 13.61 -21.27
CA VAL A 224 -21.15 13.40 -19.82
C VAL A 224 -21.05 11.90 -19.50
N VAL A 225 -21.84 11.07 -20.19
CA VAL A 225 -21.76 9.61 -20.12
C VAL A 225 -20.40 9.10 -20.61
N GLY A 226 -19.86 9.67 -21.70
CA GLY A 226 -18.52 9.33 -22.19
C GLY A 226 -17.41 9.57 -21.17
N ALA A 227 -17.45 10.71 -20.46
CA ALA A 227 -16.47 11.04 -19.42
C ALA A 227 -16.60 10.12 -18.18
N ALA A 228 -17.83 9.84 -17.74
CA ALA A 228 -18.09 8.90 -16.65
C ALA A 228 -17.64 7.47 -16.98
N VAL A 229 -17.81 7.04 -18.24
CA VAL A 229 -17.33 5.74 -18.76
C VAL A 229 -15.81 5.68 -18.74
N VAL A 230 -15.08 6.75 -19.08
CA VAL A 230 -13.61 6.79 -18.98
C VAL A 230 -13.15 6.63 -17.53
N VAL A 231 -13.82 7.32 -16.59
CA VAL A 231 -13.52 7.19 -15.15
C VAL A 231 -13.82 5.77 -14.65
N LEU A 232 -14.93 5.16 -15.09
CA LEU A 232 -15.30 3.77 -14.81
C LEU A 232 -14.33 2.75 -15.42
N VAL A 233 -13.82 2.99 -16.63
CA VAL A 233 -12.82 2.13 -17.29
C VAL A 233 -11.47 2.23 -16.58
N ILE A 234 -11.08 3.41 -16.10
CA ILE A 234 -9.87 3.61 -15.28
C ILE A 234 -10.03 2.91 -13.92
N LEU A 235 -11.19 3.05 -13.27
CA LEU A 235 -11.51 2.35 -12.03
C LEU A 235 -11.54 0.82 -12.22
N ALA A 236 -12.17 0.33 -13.28
CA ALA A 236 -12.24 -1.10 -13.59
C ALA A 236 -10.88 -1.69 -14.00
N ALA A 237 -10.04 -0.94 -14.71
CA ALA A 237 -8.66 -1.32 -15.00
C ALA A 237 -7.80 -1.43 -13.73
N ASN A 238 -8.11 -0.63 -12.70
CA ASN A 238 -7.44 -0.69 -11.40
C ASN A 238 -8.00 -1.82 -10.49
N VAL A 239 -9.31 -2.10 -10.53
CA VAL A 239 -9.92 -3.26 -9.84
C VAL A 239 -9.44 -4.59 -10.46
N ARG A 240 -9.18 -4.62 -11.77
CA ARG A 240 -8.57 -5.76 -12.47
C ARG A 240 -7.19 -6.16 -11.93
N ARG A 241 -6.45 -5.22 -11.34
CA ARG A 241 -5.17 -5.51 -10.67
C ARG A 241 -5.34 -6.16 -9.29
N LEU A 242 -6.52 -6.06 -8.69
CA LEU A 242 -6.82 -6.65 -7.38
C LEU A 242 -7.46 -8.05 -7.48
N PHE A 243 -8.09 -8.39 -8.60
CA PHE A 243 -8.74 -9.69 -8.80
C PHE A 243 -8.56 -10.16 -10.25
N GLU A 244 -7.66 -11.11 -10.48
CA GLU A 244 -7.45 -11.69 -11.80
C GLU A 244 -8.60 -12.66 -12.17
N GLY A 245 -9.50 -12.21 -13.04
CA GLY A 245 -10.54 -13.06 -13.64
C GLY A 245 -10.96 -12.55 -15.01
N LYS A 246 -10.38 -13.11 -16.09
CA LYS A 246 -10.60 -12.66 -17.49
C LYS A 246 -12.04 -12.84 -18.01
N ALA A 247 -12.87 -13.66 -17.35
CA ALA A 247 -14.22 -14.00 -17.83
C ALA A 247 -15.27 -12.90 -17.58
N MET A 248 -15.18 -12.17 -16.47
CA MET A 248 -16.19 -11.17 -16.08
C MET A 248 -16.17 -9.93 -16.97
N PHE A 249 -14.97 -9.48 -17.38
CA PHE A 249 -14.78 -8.29 -18.21
C PHE A 249 -15.33 -8.45 -19.64
N SER A 250 -15.24 -9.65 -20.22
CA SER A 250 -15.76 -9.92 -21.56
C SER A 250 -17.29 -9.92 -21.58
N ALA A 251 -17.95 -10.31 -20.48
CA ALA A 251 -19.41 -10.32 -20.35
C ALA A 251 -19.99 -8.91 -20.18
N ILE A 252 -19.33 -8.06 -19.37
CA ILE A 252 -19.74 -6.66 -19.15
C ILE A 252 -19.68 -5.85 -20.46
N PHE A 253 -18.61 -6.02 -21.25
CA PHE A 253 -18.43 -5.30 -22.51
C PHE A 253 -19.39 -5.76 -23.62
N ALA A 254 -19.77 -7.05 -23.63
CA ALA A 254 -20.72 -7.59 -24.59
C ALA A 254 -22.16 -7.11 -24.33
N ASN A 255 -22.58 -7.05 -23.06
CA ASN A 255 -23.95 -6.68 -22.67
C ASN A 255 -24.19 -5.15 -22.59
N TRP A 256 -23.14 -4.32 -22.54
CA TRP A 256 -23.28 -2.86 -22.62
C TRP A 256 -23.87 -2.39 -23.96
N LYS A 257 -23.60 -3.11 -25.06
CA LYS A 257 -24.12 -2.76 -26.39
C LYS A 257 -25.61 -3.06 -26.58
N THR A 258 -26.23 -3.81 -25.66
CA THR A 258 -27.57 -4.39 -25.88
C THR A 258 -28.61 -3.98 -24.82
N SER A 259 -28.22 -3.23 -23.79
CA SER A 259 -29.12 -2.87 -22.68
C SER A 259 -30.02 -1.67 -23.03
N THR A 260 -31.33 -1.92 -23.09
CA THR A 260 -32.42 -0.94 -23.25
C THR A 260 -33.06 -0.50 -21.92
N ALA A 261 -32.50 -0.90 -20.78
CA ALA A 261 -32.99 -0.56 -19.44
C ALA A 261 -32.21 0.63 -18.85
N GLY A 262 -32.93 1.66 -18.40
CA GLY A 262 -32.43 3.00 -18.16
C GLY A 262 -31.22 3.11 -17.21
N GLY A 263 -30.17 3.76 -17.69
CA GLY A 263 -28.88 3.94 -17.01
C GLY A 263 -28.91 4.65 -15.65
N ALA A 264 -30.05 5.19 -15.22
CA ALA A 264 -30.23 5.79 -13.90
C ALA A 264 -30.14 4.76 -12.76
N GLY A 265 -30.67 3.54 -12.95
CA GLY A 265 -30.66 2.49 -11.91
C GLY A 265 -29.27 1.92 -11.65
N ILE A 266 -28.48 1.73 -12.72
CA ILE A 266 -27.09 1.26 -12.61
C ILE A 266 -26.21 2.35 -11.98
N LEU A 267 -26.41 3.61 -12.38
CA LEU A 267 -25.67 4.73 -11.81
C LEU A 267 -25.96 4.91 -10.31
N GLY A 268 -27.21 4.75 -9.89
CA GLY A 268 -27.60 4.77 -8.47
C GLY A 268 -26.90 3.68 -7.65
N ALA A 269 -26.94 2.44 -8.12
CA ALA A 269 -26.27 1.31 -7.45
C ALA A 269 -24.75 1.50 -7.36
N VAL A 270 -24.11 2.07 -8.39
CA VAL A 270 -22.67 2.35 -8.36
C VAL A 270 -22.33 3.49 -7.38
N ILE A 271 -23.15 4.54 -7.32
CA ILE A 271 -22.95 5.65 -6.36
C ILE A 271 -23.09 5.14 -4.92
N ASP A 272 -24.08 4.30 -4.64
CA ASP A 272 -24.32 3.77 -3.29
C ASP A 272 -23.17 2.86 -2.82
N ILE A 273 -22.59 2.04 -3.71
CA ILE A 273 -21.39 1.25 -3.40
C ILE A 273 -20.19 2.16 -3.08
N LEU A 274 -19.99 3.23 -3.85
CA LEU A 274 -18.90 4.19 -3.61
C LEU A 274 -19.07 4.94 -2.28
N VAL A 275 -20.30 5.29 -1.90
CA VAL A 275 -20.62 5.92 -0.61
C VAL A 275 -20.35 4.97 0.56
N GLN A 276 -20.72 3.70 0.46
CA GLN A 276 -20.45 2.70 1.49
C GLN A 276 -18.94 2.50 1.73
N ILE A 277 -18.15 2.46 0.66
CA ILE A 277 -16.68 2.36 0.74
C ILE A 277 -16.09 3.62 1.38
N ASN A 278 -16.51 4.81 0.93
CA ASN A 278 -15.97 6.07 1.42
C ASN A 278 -16.32 6.37 2.88
N THR A 279 -17.48 5.90 3.34
CA THR A 279 -17.96 6.12 4.72
C THR A 279 -17.58 4.99 5.69
N GLY A 280 -16.98 3.90 5.21
CA GLY A 280 -16.68 2.71 6.03
C GLY A 280 -17.92 1.95 6.49
N SER A 281 -19.10 2.29 6.00
CA SER A 281 -20.40 1.69 6.38
C SER A 281 -20.73 0.48 5.49
N PHE A 282 -19.81 -0.48 5.38
CA PHE A 282 -19.97 -1.62 4.48
C PHE A 282 -21.10 -2.55 4.93
N ASP A 283 -22.16 -2.66 4.12
CA ASP A 283 -23.31 -3.53 4.37
C ASP A 283 -23.44 -4.58 3.26
N LEU A 284 -23.23 -5.85 3.64
CA LEU A 284 -23.23 -6.97 2.70
C LEU A 284 -24.62 -7.21 2.08
N GLY A 285 -25.71 -6.94 2.80
CA GLY A 285 -27.07 -7.10 2.29
C GLY A 285 -27.42 -6.05 1.24
N ARG A 286 -26.98 -4.81 1.44
CA ARG A 286 -27.10 -3.73 0.45
C ARG A 286 -26.24 -3.97 -0.77
N LEU A 287 -24.98 -4.39 -0.59
CA LEU A 287 -24.11 -4.76 -1.71
C LEU A 287 -24.74 -5.84 -2.60
N MET A 288 -25.36 -6.86 -2.00
CA MET A 288 -26.03 -7.92 -2.74
C MET A 288 -27.29 -7.42 -3.45
N THR A 289 -27.99 -6.43 -2.90
CA THR A 289 -29.14 -5.77 -3.54
C THR A 289 -28.68 -4.95 -4.75
N ASP A 290 -27.63 -4.14 -4.60
CA ASP A 290 -27.04 -3.33 -5.67
C ASP A 290 -26.46 -4.21 -6.78
N ALA A 291 -25.79 -5.30 -6.40
CA ALA A 291 -25.30 -6.31 -7.33
C ALA A 291 -26.44 -7.02 -8.07
N THR A 292 -27.58 -7.26 -7.42
CA THR A 292 -28.78 -7.84 -8.04
C THR A 292 -29.43 -6.87 -9.02
N VAL A 293 -29.48 -5.57 -8.71
CA VAL A 293 -29.97 -4.52 -9.61
C VAL A 293 -29.08 -4.45 -10.86
N ILE A 294 -27.76 -4.48 -10.68
CA ILE A 294 -26.78 -4.51 -11.78
C ILE A 294 -26.93 -5.80 -12.59
N ALA A 295 -27.04 -6.96 -11.92
CA ALA A 295 -27.17 -8.25 -12.59
C ALA A 295 -28.48 -8.40 -13.37
N THR A 296 -29.58 -7.88 -12.84
CA THR A 296 -30.90 -7.85 -13.51
C THR A 296 -30.86 -6.90 -14.71
N ALA A 297 -30.27 -5.72 -14.56
CA ALA A 297 -30.10 -4.75 -15.66
C ALA A 297 -29.16 -5.26 -16.76
N LEU A 298 -28.27 -6.20 -16.44
CA LEU A 298 -27.36 -6.90 -17.35
C LEU A 298 -27.93 -8.23 -17.87
N GLY A 299 -29.16 -8.61 -17.50
CA GLY A 299 -29.84 -9.82 -17.97
C GLY A 299 -29.25 -11.13 -17.46
N LEU A 300 -28.54 -11.13 -16.33
CA LEU A 300 -27.86 -12.31 -15.78
C LEU A 300 -28.79 -13.29 -15.06
N PHE A 301 -30.08 -12.96 -14.91
CA PHE A 301 -31.13 -13.86 -14.48
C PHE A 301 -32.10 -14.08 -15.64
N ALA A 302 -31.95 -15.19 -16.37
CA ALA A 302 -32.94 -15.59 -17.37
C ALA A 302 -34.23 -16.06 -16.67
N ALA A 303 -35.36 -15.52 -17.10
CA ALA A 303 -36.67 -16.06 -16.76
C ALA A 303 -36.73 -17.51 -17.27
N SER A 304 -37.04 -18.46 -16.40
CA SER A 304 -37.39 -19.82 -16.81
C SER A 304 -38.61 -19.74 -17.73
N ASP A 305 -38.47 -20.22 -18.97
CA ASP A 305 -39.55 -20.28 -19.94
C ASP A 305 -40.77 -21.01 -19.38
N ALA A 306 -41.89 -20.30 -19.22
CA ALA A 306 -43.20 -20.93 -19.07
C ALA A 306 -43.72 -21.33 -20.47
N PRO A 307 -44.36 -22.50 -20.64
CA PRO A 307 -44.76 -22.98 -21.95
C PRO A 307 -45.86 -22.10 -22.55
N LYS A 308 -45.65 -21.66 -23.79
CA LYS A 308 -46.64 -20.92 -24.58
C LYS A 308 -47.88 -21.78 -24.80
N ALA A 309 -49.04 -21.29 -24.33
CA ALA A 309 -50.33 -21.81 -24.75
C ALA A 309 -50.47 -21.65 -26.27
N ALA A 310 -50.69 -22.76 -26.97
CA ALA A 310 -51.03 -22.76 -28.38
C ALA A 310 -52.46 -22.23 -28.54
N ALA A 311 -52.60 -21.13 -29.27
CA ALA A 311 -53.89 -20.70 -29.80
C ALA A 311 -54.12 -21.39 -31.16
N LYS A 312 -55.05 -22.35 -31.18
CA LYS A 312 -56.07 -22.50 -32.22
C LYS A 312 -57.23 -23.32 -31.69
#